data_AF-A0A7W1NTC3-F1
#
_entry.id   AF-A0A7W1NTC3-F1
#
_cell.length_a   1.000
_cell.length_b   1.000
_cell.length_c   1.000
_cell.angle_alpha   90.00
_cell.angle_beta   90.00
_cell.angle_gamma   90.00
#
_symmetry.space_group_name_H-M   'P 1'
#
loop_
_entity.id
_entity.type
_entity.pdbx_description
1 polymer ?
#
loop_
_entity_poly.entity_id
_entity_poly.type
_entity_poly.pdbx_seq_one_letter_code
_entity_poly.pdbx_strand_id
1 'polypeptide(L)'
;LPIPGWLGINTARLLEALSVLTHTEPFWPLNLRSYVYNSWRVSSDKARRELGFVPTDFREGARRTIEWYRAGQPEMLPELEC
;
A
#
# COMPACT_ATOMS: atom_id res chain seq x y z
N LEU A 1 2.22 -6.82 18.89
CA LEU A 1 3.69 -6.76 19.13
C LEU A 1 4.36 -6.27 17.85
N PRO A 2 5.32 -5.34 17.92
CA PRO A 2 6.08 -4.94 16.74
C PRO A 2 6.89 -6.13 16.21
N ILE A 3 6.70 -6.48 14.94
CA ILE A 3 7.49 -7.52 14.28
C ILE A 3 8.88 -6.95 13.98
N PRO A 4 9.98 -7.59 14.40
CA PRO A 4 11.32 -7.11 14.11
C PRO A 4 11.59 -7.04 12.60
N GLY A 5 12.25 -5.98 12.13
CA GLY A 5 12.48 -5.78 10.70
C GLY A 5 13.34 -6.87 10.04
N TRP A 6 14.26 -7.49 10.78
CA TRP A 6 15.04 -8.63 10.26
C TRP A 6 14.14 -9.83 9.93
N LEU A 7 13.07 -10.05 10.71
CA LEU A 7 12.15 -11.16 10.48
C LEU A 7 11.39 -10.93 9.17
N GLY A 8 10.82 -9.72 8.98
CA GLY A 8 10.14 -9.37 7.74
C GLY A 8 11.05 -9.39 6.50
N ILE A 9 12.31 -8.96 6.62
CA ILE A 9 13.28 -9.03 5.51
C ILE A 9 13.60 -10.48 5.13
N ASN A 10 13.77 -11.39 6.09
CA ASN A 10 14.04 -12.79 5.78
C ASN A 10 12.81 -13.50 5.20
N THR A 11 11.60 -13.17 5.67
CA THR A 11 10.36 -13.63 5.06
C THR A 11 10.24 -13.17 3.60
N ALA A 12 10.55 -11.89 3.32
CA ALA A 12 10.53 -11.36 1.95
C ALA A 12 11.48 -12.13 1.02
N ARG A 13 12.72 -12.41 1.48
CA ARG A 13 13.70 -13.20 0.72
C ARG A 13 13.22 -14.62 0.43
N LEU A 14 12.58 -15.27 1.40
CA LEU A 14 12.00 -16.59 1.21
C LEU A 14 10.88 -16.55 0.15
N LEU A 15 9.99 -15.57 0.23
CA LEU A 15 8.89 -15.43 -0.73
C LEU A 15 9.39 -15.12 -2.14
N GLU A 16 10.42 -14.28 -2.30
CA GLU A 16 11.05 -14.05 -3.61
C GLU A 16 11.70 -15.32 -4.17
N ALA A 17 12.40 -16.11 -3.34
CA ALA A 17 12.96 -17.38 -3.78
C ALA A 17 11.87 -18.37 -4.22
N LEU A 18 10.76 -18.43 -3.48
CA LEU A 18 9.59 -19.23 -3.86
C LEU A 18 8.94 -18.72 -5.15
N SER A 19 8.87 -17.42 -5.34
CA SER A 19 8.32 -16.79 -6.54
C SER A 19 9.08 -17.19 -7.81
N VAL A 20 10.41 -17.29 -7.73
CA VAL A 20 11.22 -17.80 -8.86
C VAL A 20 10.84 -19.24 -9.23
N LEU A 21 10.49 -20.06 -8.23
CA LEU A 21 10.10 -21.47 -8.43
C LEU A 21 8.64 -21.61 -8.91
N THR A 22 7.73 -20.81 -8.36
CA THR A 22 6.28 -20.89 -8.65
C THR A 22 5.84 -19.98 -9.79
N HIS A 23 6.73 -19.13 -10.31
CA HIS A 23 6.44 -18.07 -11.28
C HIS A 23 5.25 -17.17 -10.88
N THR A 24 4.99 -17.06 -9.58
CA THR A 24 3.90 -16.26 -9.02
C THR A 24 4.49 -15.07 -8.27
N GLU A 25 3.89 -13.89 -8.38
CA GLU A 25 4.37 -12.70 -7.66
C GLU A 25 4.38 -12.95 -6.13
N PRO A 26 5.47 -12.61 -5.42
CA PRO A 26 5.52 -12.79 -3.99
C PRO A 26 4.55 -11.82 -3.31
N PHE A 27 3.81 -12.30 -2.32
CA PHE A 27 2.92 -11.45 -1.53
C PHE A 27 3.65 -10.27 -0.84
N TRP A 28 4.92 -10.48 -0.47
CA TRP A 28 5.75 -9.48 0.18
C TRP A 28 7.15 -9.43 -0.46
N PRO A 29 7.32 -8.66 -1.54
CA PRO A 29 8.61 -8.51 -2.21
C PRO A 29 9.60 -7.67 -1.40
N LEU A 30 10.89 -7.90 -1.62
CA LEU A 30 12.00 -7.24 -0.91
C LEU A 30 12.11 -5.75 -1.29
N ASN A 31 11.67 -5.37 -2.49
CA ASN A 31 11.65 -3.98 -2.96
C ASN A 31 10.80 -3.04 -2.07
N LEU A 32 9.80 -3.56 -1.36
CA LEU A 32 8.96 -2.81 -0.42
C LEU A 32 9.68 -2.46 0.89
N ARG A 33 10.88 -2.99 1.14
CA ARG A 33 11.65 -2.72 2.36
C ARG A 33 11.77 -1.21 2.65
N SER A 34 12.10 -0.41 1.64
CA SER A 34 12.28 1.03 1.80
C SER A 34 10.96 1.74 2.13
N TYR A 35 9.85 1.23 1.60
CA TYR A 35 8.51 1.77 1.88
C TYR A 35 8.05 1.47 3.30
N VAL A 36 8.29 0.25 3.78
CA VAL A 36 7.77 -0.24 5.07
C VAL A 36 8.59 0.24 6.27
N TYR A 37 9.92 0.27 6.15
CA TYR A 37 10.80 0.49 7.31
C TYR A 37 11.31 1.92 7.47
N ASN A 38 11.01 2.82 6.53
CA ASN A 38 11.47 4.21 6.60
C ASN A 38 10.31 5.16 6.91
N SER A 39 10.58 6.15 7.76
CA SER A 39 9.67 7.28 8.00
C SER A 39 9.89 8.35 6.95
N TRP A 40 9.12 8.29 5.87
CA TRP A 40 9.21 9.24 4.77
C TRP A 40 8.60 10.59 5.13
N ARG A 41 9.32 11.67 4.84
CA ARG A 41 8.81 13.05 4.92
C ARG A 41 8.17 13.41 3.59
N VAL A 42 6.87 13.15 3.46
CA VAL A 42 6.09 13.47 2.25
C VAL A 42 5.31 14.76 2.44
N SER A 43 5.18 15.55 1.38
CA SER A 43 4.32 16.75 1.34
C SER A 43 3.65 16.86 -0.03
N SER A 44 2.37 17.25 -0.02
CA SER A 44 1.60 17.56 -1.21
C SER A 44 1.54 19.07 -1.52
N ASP A 45 2.25 19.92 -0.78
CA ASP A 45 2.07 21.38 -0.82
C ASP A 45 2.35 21.99 -2.19
N LYS A 46 3.34 21.44 -2.91
CA LYS A 46 3.63 21.87 -4.29
C LYS A 46 2.45 21.60 -5.22
N ALA A 47 1.90 20.39 -5.18
CA ALA A 47 0.75 20.01 -6.00
C ALA A 47 -0.49 20.85 -5.68
N ARG A 48 -0.73 21.15 -4.40
CA ARG A 48 -1.83 22.04 -3.97
C ARG A 48 -1.69 23.43 -4.57
N ARG A 49 -0.47 24.01 -4.51
CA ARG A 49 -0.18 25.36 -5.02
C ARG A 49 -0.25 25.46 -6.54
N GLU A 50 0.32 24.49 -7.25
CA GLU A 50 0.57 24.61 -8.68
C GLU A 50 -0.49 23.93 -9.54
N LEU A 51 -1.17 22.92 -9.00
CA LEU A 51 -2.12 22.08 -9.74
C LEU A 51 -3.55 22.16 -9.19
N GLY A 52 -3.78 22.96 -8.13
CA GLY A 52 -5.07 23.00 -7.45
C GLY A 52 -5.44 21.66 -6.80
N PHE A 53 -4.46 20.80 -6.53
CA PHE A 53 -4.70 19.47 -5.95
C PHE A 53 -5.37 19.58 -4.58
N VAL A 54 -6.46 18.86 -4.36
CA VAL A 54 -7.16 18.78 -3.07
C VAL A 54 -7.08 17.31 -2.60
N PRO A 55 -6.19 16.99 -1.64
CA PRO A 55 -6.12 15.63 -1.13
C PRO A 55 -7.38 15.29 -0.32
N THR A 56 -7.88 14.07 -0.50
CA THR A 56 -8.86 13.49 0.42
C THR A 56 -8.24 13.38 1.80
N ASP A 57 -9.01 13.72 2.85
CA ASP A 57 -8.58 13.50 4.22
C ASP A 57 -8.26 12.02 4.45
N PHE A 58 -7.17 11.75 5.18
CA PHE A 58 -6.70 10.39 5.40
C PHE A 58 -7.75 9.51 6.09
N ARG A 59 -8.48 10.04 7.09
CA ARG A 59 -9.48 9.24 7.82
C ARG A 59 -10.64 8.87 6.91
N GLU A 60 -11.06 9.80 6.07
CA GLU A 60 -12.11 9.55 5.10
C GLU A 60 -11.68 8.51 4.05
N GLY A 61 -10.48 8.67 3.48
CA GLY A 61 -9.92 7.67 2.56
C GLY A 61 -9.81 6.29 3.20
N ALA A 62 -9.26 6.20 4.41
CA ALA A 62 -9.13 4.95 5.15
C ALA A 62 -10.50 4.32 5.45
N ARG A 63 -11.50 5.11 5.83
CA ARG A 63 -12.87 4.64 6.09
C ARG A 63 -13.46 3.97 4.84
N ARG A 64 -13.41 4.63 3.68
CA ARG A 64 -13.90 4.08 2.41
C ARG A 64 -13.20 2.78 2.03
N THR A 65 -11.87 2.75 2.16
CA THR A 65 -11.09 1.53 1.87
C THR A 65 -11.46 0.37 2.78
N ILE A 66 -11.67 0.61 4.08
CA ILE A 66 -12.09 -0.43 5.02
C ILE A 66 -13.51 -0.92 4.71
N GLU A 67 -14.42 -0.01 4.38
CA GLU A 67 -15.78 -0.36 3.94
C GLU A 67 -15.74 -1.24 2.69
N TRP A 68 -14.91 -0.89 1.71
CA TRP A 68 -14.68 -1.69 0.51
C TRP A 68 -14.15 -3.10 0.82
N TYR A 69 -13.15 -3.23 1.71
CA TYR A 69 -12.65 -4.54 2.15
C TYR A 69 -13.73 -5.37 2.84
N ARG A 70 -14.57 -4.74 3.67
CA ARG A 70 -15.68 -5.42 4.37
C ARG A 70 -16.79 -5.88 3.42
N ALA A 71 -16.98 -5.16 2.33
CA ALA A 71 -17.94 -5.52 1.28
C ALA A 71 -17.45 -6.68 0.39
N GLY A 72 -16.20 -7.13 0.53
CA GLY A 72 -15.70 -8.34 -0.12
C GLY A 72 -15.43 -8.21 -1.62
N GLN A 73 -14.94 -7.04 -2.07
CA GLN A 73 -14.74 -6.67 -3.48
C GLN A 73 -16.05 -6.40 -4.23
N PRO A 74 -16.74 -5.28 -3.96
CA PRO A 74 -17.87 -4.87 -4.79
C PRO A 74 -17.40 -4.69 -6.25
N GLU A 75 -18.06 -5.38 -7.18
CA GLU A 75 -17.79 -5.32 -8.64
C GLU A 75 -18.00 -3.91 -9.23
N MET A 76 -18.69 -3.04 -8.50
CA MET A 76 -19.04 -1.68 -8.91
C MET A 76 -18.53 -0.68 -7.88
N LEU A 77 -17.80 0.33 -8.38
CA LEU A 77 -17.24 1.44 -7.61
C LEU A 77 -17.97 2.72 -8.06
N PRO A 78 -19.00 3.18 -7.32
CA PRO A 78 -19.78 4.36 -7.70
C PRO A 78 -18.92 5.61 -7.93
N GLU A 79 -17.77 5.72 -7.26
CA GLU A 79 -16.83 6.84 -7.42
C GLU A 79 -16.04 6.82 -8.74
N LEU A 80 -16.09 5.71 -9.50
CA LEU A 80 -15.48 5.58 -10.82
C LEU A 80 -16.50 5.74 -11.97
N GLU A 81 -17.79 5.88 -11.65
CA GLU A 81 -18.80 6.21 -12.65
C GLU A 81 -18.76 7.72 -12.92
N CYS A 82 -18.14 8.09 -14.03
CA CYS A 82 -18.08 9.46 -14.57
C CYS A 82 -19.41 9.89 -15.18
#